data_AF-A0A1V3P3K3-F1
#
_entry.id   AF-A0A1V3P3K3-F1
#
_cell.length_a   1.000
_cell.length_b   1.000
_cell.length_c   1.000
_cell.angle_alpha   90.00
_cell.angle_beta   90.00
_cell.angle_gamma   90.00
#
_symmetry.space_group_name_H-M   'P 1'
#
loop_
_entity.id
_entity.type
_entity.pdbx_description
1 polymer ?
#
loop_
_entity_poly.entity_id
_entity_poly.type
_entity_poly.pdbx_seq_one_letter_code
_entity_poly.pdbx_strand_id
1 'polypeptide(L)'
;MAAYIAIMFLLWPLLPKVHNDLLKIALALLPVLPVLFVVRAMVRLVLGSDELEQRTHLIGLAISTTVVSMLSLVGGFLAAAGIVPLDGSVLLFVWPVLVVVYAAGRVWASRRFGGDGDVMCNSGIAWHWRLLLVALVLVAIAWFGRKQLPDYQLGMLCGMSAVFAAWQLMLLIVGWRRRRLGDHEAS
;
A
#
# COMPACT_ATOMS: atom_id res chain seq x y z
N MET A 1 -6.24 -0.50 2.20
CA MET A 1 -5.56 -0.10 0.94
C MET A 1 -6.30 -0.59 -0.29
N ALA A 2 -6.66 -1.87 -0.40
CA ALA A 2 -7.44 -2.37 -1.55
C ALA A 2 -8.73 -1.57 -1.82
N ALA A 3 -9.51 -1.24 -0.78
CA ALA A 3 -10.70 -0.38 -0.92
C ALA A 3 -10.37 1.03 -1.46
N TYR A 4 -9.30 1.66 -0.97
CA TYR A 4 -8.84 2.97 -1.47
C TYR A 4 -8.48 2.91 -2.96
N ILE A 5 -7.65 1.93 -3.35
CA ILE A 5 -7.23 1.74 -4.73
C ILE A 5 -8.43 1.43 -5.63
N ALA A 6 -9.33 0.55 -5.19
CA ALA A 6 -10.54 0.19 -5.93
C ALA A 6 -11.46 1.40 -6.15
N ILE A 7 -11.71 2.18 -5.10
CA ILE A 7 -12.53 3.40 -5.20
C ILE A 7 -11.84 4.40 -6.13
N MET A 8 -10.54 4.62 -5.99
CA MET A 8 -9.79 5.54 -6.85
C MET A 8 -9.91 5.15 -8.33
N PHE A 9 -9.68 3.89 -8.68
CA PHE A 9 -9.77 3.40 -10.06
C PHE A 9 -11.20 3.38 -10.61
N LEU A 10 -12.21 3.12 -9.77
CA LEU A 10 -13.61 3.11 -10.18
C LEU A 10 -14.13 4.54 -10.45
N LEU A 11 -13.72 5.50 -9.62
CA LEU A 11 -14.23 6.88 -9.67
C LEU A 11 -13.53 7.74 -10.72
N TRP A 12 -12.24 7.51 -10.97
CA TRP A 12 -11.47 8.31 -11.94
C TRP A 12 -12.09 8.41 -13.33
N PRO A 13 -12.56 7.32 -13.99
CA PRO A 13 -13.21 7.42 -15.29
C PRO A 13 -14.64 7.99 -15.22
N LEU A 14 -15.23 8.05 -14.03
CA LEU A 14 -16.61 8.52 -13.81
C LEU A 14 -16.66 10.04 -13.58
N LEU A 15 -15.63 10.61 -12.95
CA LEU A 15 -15.53 12.03 -12.61
C LEU A 15 -15.70 13.00 -13.81
N PRO A 16 -15.17 12.73 -15.02
CA PRO A 16 -15.38 13.58 -16.18
C PRO A 16 -16.83 13.61 -16.70
N LYS A 17 -17.63 12.59 -16.37
CA LYS A 17 -19.02 12.44 -16.85
C LYS A 17 -20.05 13.13 -15.95
N VAL A 18 -19.63 13.56 -14.75
CA VAL A 18 -20.48 14.24 -13.78
C VAL A 18 -20.50 15.74 -14.08
N HIS A 19 -21.67 16.26 -14.46
CA HIS A 19 -21.87 17.67 -14.80
C HIS A 19 -22.19 18.55 -13.58
N ASN A 20 -22.56 17.96 -12.44
CA ASN A 20 -22.82 18.69 -11.21
C ASN A 20 -21.54 18.79 -10.36
N ASP A 21 -21.05 20.01 -10.15
CA ASP A 21 -19.80 20.27 -9.45
C ASP A 21 -19.81 19.78 -8.00
N LEU A 22 -20.93 19.92 -7.27
CA LEU A 22 -21.04 19.43 -5.89
C LEU A 22 -20.94 17.90 -5.83
N LEU A 23 -21.60 17.21 -6.76
CA LEU A 23 -21.53 15.75 -6.84
C LEU A 23 -20.11 15.29 -7.23
N LYS A 24 -19.45 16.03 -8.11
CA LYS A 24 -18.06 15.76 -8.52
C LYS A 24 -17.09 15.92 -7.37
N ILE A 25 -17.23 16.95 -6.54
CA ILE A 25 -16.44 17.15 -5.31
C ILE A 25 -16.67 16.00 -4.33
N ALA A 26 -17.95 15.66 -4.05
CA ALA A 26 -18.28 14.57 -3.15
C ALA A 26 -17.68 13.23 -3.60
N LEU A 27 -17.73 12.96 -4.91
CA LEU A 27 -17.15 11.76 -5.50
C LEU A 27 -15.61 11.78 -5.44
N ALA A 28 -14.97 12.91 -5.70
CA ALA A 28 -13.52 13.05 -5.63
C ALA A 28 -12.96 12.86 -4.21
N LEU A 29 -13.75 13.21 -3.17
CA LEU A 29 -13.38 13.04 -1.76
C LEU A 29 -13.70 11.64 -1.21
N LEU A 30 -14.52 10.84 -1.89
CA LEU A 30 -14.92 9.50 -1.45
C LEU A 30 -13.73 8.56 -1.07
N PRO A 31 -12.59 8.55 -1.80
CA PRO A 31 -11.42 7.74 -1.42
C PRO A 31 -10.82 8.10 -0.06
N VAL A 32 -11.09 9.31 0.47
CA VAL A 32 -10.61 9.76 1.78
C VAL A 32 -11.32 9.03 2.92
N LEU A 33 -12.58 8.62 2.73
CA LEU A 33 -13.36 7.95 3.78
C LEU A 33 -12.70 6.65 4.27
N PRO A 34 -12.31 5.69 3.41
CA PRO A 34 -11.55 4.52 3.84
C PRO A 34 -10.27 4.87 4.61
N VAL A 35 -9.58 5.93 4.21
CA VAL A 35 -8.34 6.37 4.86
C VAL A 35 -8.63 6.83 6.30
N LEU A 36 -9.67 7.64 6.50
CA LEU A 36 -10.10 8.08 7.84
C LEU A 36 -10.47 6.90 8.75
N PHE A 37 -11.14 5.88 8.21
CA PHE A 37 -11.44 4.66 8.97
C PHE A 37 -10.17 3.92 9.38
N VAL A 38 -9.19 3.81 8.49
CA VAL A 38 -7.88 3.18 8.80
C VAL A 38 -7.14 3.99 9.87
N VAL A 39 -7.11 5.32 9.76
CA VAL A 39 -6.48 6.19 10.78
C VAL A 39 -7.16 5.99 12.13
N ARG A 40 -8.49 6.01 12.19
CA ARG A 40 -9.25 5.77 13.43
C ARG A 40 -8.98 4.38 14.02
N ALA A 41 -8.82 3.36 13.17
CA ALA A 41 -8.47 2.01 13.62
C ALA A 41 -7.04 1.94 14.15
N MET A 42 -6.08 2.58 13.47
CA MET A 42 -4.69 2.66 13.89
C MET A 42 -4.53 3.40 15.22
N VAL A 43 -5.21 4.54 15.40
CA VAL A 43 -5.17 5.28 16.67
C VAL A 43 -5.68 4.40 17.81
N ARG A 44 -6.81 3.71 17.62
CA ARG A 44 -7.34 2.79 18.63
C ARG A 44 -6.41 1.61 18.91
N LEU A 45 -5.76 1.07 17.88
CA LEU A 45 -4.77 0.00 18.03
C LEU A 45 -3.59 0.48 18.88
N VAL A 46 -2.94 1.58 18.50
CA VAL A 46 -1.76 2.11 19.18
C VAL A 46 -2.08 2.45 20.64
N LEU A 47 -3.22 3.09 20.91
CA LEU A 47 -3.61 3.44 22.29
C LEU A 47 -3.93 2.21 23.16
N GLY A 48 -4.30 1.08 22.55
CA GLY A 48 -4.54 -0.18 23.25
C GLY A 48 -3.32 -1.10 23.36
N SER A 49 -2.21 -0.74 22.72
CA SER A 49 -0.96 -1.51 22.70
C SER A 49 -0.09 -1.24 23.93
N ASP A 50 0.79 -2.19 24.24
CA ASP A 50 1.82 -2.02 25.25
C ASP A 50 2.90 -0.99 24.83
N GLU A 51 3.80 -0.65 25.75
CA GLU A 51 4.84 0.35 25.51
C GLU A 51 5.81 -0.03 24.38
N LEU A 52 6.14 -1.32 24.25
CA LEU A 52 7.10 -1.80 23.26
C LEU A 52 6.49 -1.78 21.85
N GLU A 53 5.24 -2.16 21.71
CA GLU A 53 4.48 -2.10 20.47
C GLU A 53 4.20 -0.63 20.08
N GLN A 54 3.82 0.23 21.03
CA GLN A 54 3.70 1.68 20.78
C GLN A 54 5.03 2.28 20.28
N ARG A 55 6.16 1.94 20.91
CA ARG A 55 7.49 2.38 20.47
C ARG A 55 7.80 1.92 19.05
N THR A 56 7.46 0.68 18.71
CA THR A 56 7.64 0.12 17.37
C THR A 56 6.79 0.86 16.33
N HIS A 57 5.55 1.20 16.67
CA HIS A 57 4.67 2.02 15.85
C HIS A 57 5.22 3.43 15.62
N LEU A 58 5.74 4.07 16.67
CA LEU A 58 6.36 5.40 16.58
C LEU A 58 7.59 5.40 15.67
N ILE A 59 8.44 4.38 15.76
CA ILE A 59 9.61 4.25 14.87
C ILE A 59 9.16 4.06 13.42
N GLY A 60 8.17 3.19 13.18
CA GLY A 60 7.60 3.01 11.83
C GLY A 60 7.03 4.31 11.26
N LEU A 61 6.30 5.08 12.08
CA LEU A 61 5.77 6.38 11.70
C LEU A 61 6.90 7.36 11.38
N ALA A 62 7.91 7.50 12.25
CA ALA A 62 9.04 8.39 12.04
C ALA A 62 9.80 8.08 10.74
N ILE A 63 10.09 6.80 10.47
CA ILE A 63 10.74 6.41 9.21
C ILE A 63 9.86 6.78 8.01
N SER A 64 8.56 6.47 8.07
CA SER A 64 7.64 6.75 6.97
C SER A 64 7.48 8.23 6.68
N THR A 65 7.34 9.06 7.71
CA THR A 65 7.16 10.50 7.55
C THR A 65 8.44 11.14 7.04
N THR A 66 9.60 10.77 7.57
CA THR A 66 10.90 11.28 7.09
C THR A 66 11.14 10.91 5.63
N VAL A 67 10.97 9.65 5.25
CA VAL A 67 11.22 9.21 3.87
C VAL A 67 10.24 9.88 2.89
N VAL A 68 8.94 9.86 3.19
CA VAL A 68 7.93 10.43 2.27
C VAL A 68 8.05 11.94 2.17
N SER A 69 8.32 12.65 3.28
CA SER A 69 8.53 14.10 3.24
C SER A 69 9.79 14.47 2.46
N MET A 70 10.90 13.72 2.64
CA MET A 70 12.14 13.97 1.90
C MET A 70 11.95 13.72 0.40
N LEU A 71 11.29 12.62 0.02
CA LEU A 71 10.96 12.33 -1.38
C LEU A 71 10.04 13.41 -1.97
N SER A 72 9.06 13.89 -1.20
CA SER A 72 8.18 14.98 -1.63
C SER A 72 8.94 16.29 -1.82
N LEU A 73 9.89 16.58 -0.93
CA LEU A 73 10.74 17.77 -1.01
C LEU A 73 11.65 17.72 -2.25
N VAL A 74 12.30 16.58 -2.48
CA VAL A 74 13.11 16.35 -3.68
C VAL A 74 12.25 16.50 -4.93
N GLY A 75 11.08 15.85 -4.98
CA GLY A 75 10.14 15.99 -6.09
C GLY A 75 9.72 17.44 -6.32
N GLY A 76 9.40 18.18 -5.25
CA GLY A 76 9.04 19.59 -5.31
C GLY A 76 10.14 20.47 -5.89
N PHE A 77 11.40 20.27 -5.49
CA PHE A 77 12.53 21.00 -6.06
C PHE A 77 12.77 20.65 -7.53
N LEU A 78 12.68 19.37 -7.90
CA LEU A 78 12.83 18.93 -9.29
C LEU A 78 11.74 19.52 -10.20
N ALA A 79 10.50 19.62 -9.70
CA ALA A 79 9.41 20.28 -10.41
C ALA A 79 9.60 21.79 -10.50
N ALA A 80 10.01 22.44 -9.41
CA ALA A 80 10.28 23.87 -9.38
C ALA A 80 11.43 24.28 -10.32
N ALA A 81 12.44 23.42 -10.48
CA ALA A 81 13.54 23.61 -11.43
C ALA A 81 13.16 23.30 -12.88
N GLY A 82 11.93 22.83 -13.15
CA GLY A 82 11.48 22.43 -14.48
C GLY A 82 12.13 21.15 -15.02
N ILE A 83 12.81 20.38 -14.17
CA ILE A 83 13.51 19.14 -14.55
C ILE A 83 12.50 18.00 -14.74
N VAL A 84 11.49 17.93 -13.88
CA VAL A 84 10.46 16.88 -13.92
C VAL A 84 9.06 17.50 -13.91
N PRO A 85 8.22 17.26 -14.93
CA PRO A 85 6.82 17.67 -14.90
C PRO A 85 6.06 16.77 -13.92
N LEU A 86 5.71 17.30 -12.74
CA LEU A 86 4.86 16.62 -11.76
C LEU A 86 3.42 17.11 -11.89
N ASP A 87 2.50 16.18 -12.09
CA ASP A 87 1.06 16.40 -12.07
C ASP A 87 0.47 16.08 -10.68
N GLY A 88 -0.74 16.59 -10.40
CA GLY A 88 -1.47 16.35 -9.15
C GLY A 88 -1.77 14.86 -8.88
N SER A 89 -1.71 14.02 -9.91
CA SER A 89 -1.78 12.56 -9.77
C SER A 89 -0.70 11.96 -8.86
N VAL A 90 0.46 12.61 -8.70
CA VAL A 90 1.53 12.14 -7.80
C VAL A 90 1.08 12.12 -6.33
N LEU A 91 0.16 13.03 -5.94
CA LEU A 91 -0.36 13.12 -4.58
C LEU A 91 -1.18 11.89 -4.17
N LEU A 92 -1.75 11.18 -5.14
CA LEU A 92 -2.50 9.94 -4.90
C LEU A 92 -1.60 8.82 -4.37
N PHE A 93 -0.29 8.87 -4.67
CA PHE A 93 0.67 7.86 -4.23
C PHE A 93 1.26 8.15 -2.85
N VAL A 94 1.10 9.36 -2.31
CA VAL A 94 1.65 9.75 -1.00
C VAL A 94 1.19 8.79 0.09
N TRP A 95 -0.12 8.53 0.17
CA TRP A 95 -0.67 7.66 1.19
C TRP A 95 -0.24 6.19 1.04
N PRO A 96 -0.31 5.56 -0.16
CA PRO A 96 0.27 4.24 -0.40
C PRO A 96 1.74 4.11 -0.01
N VAL A 97 2.59 5.05 -0.42
CA VAL A 97 4.03 5.01 -0.09
C VAL A 97 4.23 5.13 1.42
N LEU A 98 3.49 6.02 2.09
CA LEU A 98 3.56 6.17 3.55
C LEU A 98 3.24 4.86 4.27
N VAL A 99 2.16 4.16 3.87
CA VAL A 99 1.79 2.86 4.45
C VAL A 99 2.86 1.79 4.21
N VAL A 100 3.43 1.73 3.00
CA VAL A 100 4.47 0.74 2.66
C VAL A 100 5.74 0.98 3.48
N VAL A 101 6.21 2.23 3.53
CA VAL A 101 7.43 2.58 4.29
C VAL A 101 7.20 2.41 5.78
N TYR A 102 6.01 2.75 6.29
CA TYR A 102 5.62 2.50 7.67
C TYR A 102 5.68 1.02 8.01
N ALA A 103 5.10 0.16 7.17
CA ALA A 103 5.10 -1.29 7.40
C ALA A 103 6.52 -1.84 7.41
N ALA A 104 7.38 -1.39 6.49
CA ALA A 104 8.79 -1.76 6.44
C ALA A 104 9.54 -1.30 7.71
N GLY A 105 9.36 -0.05 8.12
CA GLY A 105 9.97 0.52 9.32
C GLY A 105 9.53 -0.19 10.60
N ARG A 106 8.24 -0.56 10.70
CA ARG A 106 7.70 -1.33 11.83
C ARG A 106 8.30 -2.74 11.90
N VAL A 107 8.39 -3.45 10.78
CA VAL A 107 9.00 -4.80 10.73
C VAL A 107 10.48 -4.75 11.07
N TRP A 108 11.19 -3.72 10.61
CA TRP A 108 12.59 -3.51 10.98
C TRP A 108 12.74 -3.28 12.48
N ALA A 109 11.92 -2.40 13.06
CA ALA A 109 11.95 -2.09 14.49
C ALA A 109 11.59 -3.32 15.34
N SER A 110 10.55 -4.08 14.98
CA SER A 110 10.14 -5.27 15.74
C SER A 110 11.24 -6.33 15.78
N ARG A 111 11.90 -6.58 14.64
CA ARG A 111 13.05 -7.50 14.54
C ARG A 111 14.24 -7.04 15.39
N ARG A 112 14.44 -5.74 15.56
CA ARG A 112 15.55 -5.19 16.35
C ARG A 112 15.34 -5.33 17.86
N PHE A 113 14.10 -5.19 18.32
CA PHE A 113 13.73 -5.22 19.73
C PHE A 113 13.20 -6.58 20.21
N GLY A 114 13.21 -7.60 19.36
CA GLY A 114 12.78 -8.96 19.73
C GLY A 114 11.26 -9.09 19.89
N GLY A 115 10.48 -8.09 19.47
CA GLY A 115 9.03 -8.20 19.41
C GLY A 115 8.65 -9.19 18.31
N ASP A 116 7.78 -10.14 18.64
CA ASP A 116 7.16 -11.04 17.66
C ASP A 116 6.70 -10.18 16.48
N GLY A 117 7.37 -10.35 15.32
CA GLY A 117 7.10 -9.62 14.08
C GLY A 117 5.76 -9.99 13.45
N ASP A 118 4.82 -10.44 14.28
CA ASP A 118 3.73 -11.34 13.94
C ASP A 118 2.43 -10.59 13.65
N VAL A 119 2.42 -9.26 13.70
CA VAL A 119 1.23 -8.47 13.35
C VAL A 119 0.89 -8.56 11.85
N MET A 120 1.84 -9.00 11.01
CA MET A 120 1.54 -9.39 9.62
C MET A 120 1.25 -10.89 9.44
N CYS A 121 1.57 -11.73 10.43
CA CYS A 121 1.54 -13.20 10.34
C CYS A 121 0.41 -13.85 11.17
N ASN A 122 -0.12 -13.22 12.21
CA ASN A 122 -1.11 -13.82 13.12
C ASN A 122 -2.52 -13.24 12.97
N SER A 123 -3.03 -13.28 11.74
CA SER A 123 -4.46 -13.25 11.50
C SER A 123 -4.74 -14.47 10.65
N GLY A 124 -5.63 -15.37 11.07
CA GLY A 124 -5.90 -16.69 10.46
C GLY A 124 -6.32 -16.72 8.98
N ILE A 125 -6.14 -15.64 8.23
CA ILE A 125 -6.13 -15.57 6.78
C ILE A 125 -4.67 -15.53 6.33
N ALA A 126 -4.19 -16.64 5.76
CA ALA A 126 -2.83 -16.79 5.29
C ALA A 126 -2.37 -15.56 4.48
N TRP A 127 -1.18 -15.03 4.77
CA TRP A 127 -0.55 -13.87 4.10
C TRP A 127 -0.65 -13.89 2.57
N HIS A 128 -0.66 -15.10 2.01
CA HIS A 128 -0.68 -15.39 0.58
C HIS A 128 -2.08 -15.11 0.00
N TRP A 129 -3.13 -15.35 0.79
CA TRP A 129 -4.52 -15.05 0.46
C TRP A 129 -4.79 -13.53 0.44
N ARG A 130 -4.08 -12.74 1.25
CA ARG A 130 -4.12 -11.28 1.18
C ARG A 130 -3.44 -10.74 -0.07
N LEU A 131 -2.27 -11.26 -0.42
CA LEU A 131 -1.59 -10.92 -1.67
C LEU A 131 -2.43 -11.32 -2.89
N LEU A 132 -3.07 -12.49 -2.84
CA LEU A 132 -3.98 -12.94 -3.88
C LEU A 132 -5.25 -12.11 -3.96
N LEU A 133 -5.83 -11.68 -2.84
CA LEU A 133 -6.96 -10.74 -2.86
C LEU A 133 -6.56 -9.39 -3.46
N VAL A 134 -5.38 -8.86 -3.15
CA VAL A 134 -4.88 -7.62 -3.77
C VAL A 134 -4.65 -7.81 -5.27
N ALA A 135 -4.00 -8.90 -5.67
CA ALA A 135 -3.77 -9.22 -7.08
C ALA A 135 -5.09 -9.44 -7.83
N LEU A 136 -6.06 -10.15 -7.24
CA LEU A 136 -7.37 -10.42 -7.81
C LEU A 136 -8.20 -9.13 -7.91
N VAL A 137 -8.14 -8.25 -6.92
CA VAL A 137 -8.76 -6.91 -6.98
C VAL A 137 -8.13 -6.09 -8.09
N LEU A 138 -6.80 -6.07 -8.24
CA LEU A 138 -6.12 -5.37 -9.33
C LEU A 138 -6.48 -5.94 -10.72
N VAL A 139 -6.58 -7.27 -10.83
CA VAL A 139 -7.01 -7.96 -12.06
C VAL A 139 -8.48 -7.68 -12.37
N ALA A 140 -9.36 -7.69 -11.37
CA ALA A 140 -10.77 -7.36 -11.52
C ALA A 140 -10.97 -5.89 -11.94
N ILE A 141 -10.18 -4.98 -11.37
CA ILE A 141 -10.16 -3.57 -11.76
C ILE A 141 -9.66 -3.39 -13.20
N ALA A 142 -8.57 -4.07 -13.58
CA ALA A 142 -8.05 -4.04 -14.96
C ALA A 142 -9.05 -4.66 -15.96
N TRP A 143 -9.74 -5.72 -15.55
CA TRP A 143 -10.77 -6.39 -16.35
C TRP A 143 -12.01 -5.51 -16.54
N PHE A 144 -12.48 -4.84 -15.48
CA PHE A 144 -13.65 -3.97 -15.53
C PHE A 144 -13.36 -2.62 -16.19
N GLY A 145 -12.13 -2.12 -16.02
CA GLY A 145 -11.62 -0.88 -16.62
C GLY A 145 -11.16 -1.02 -18.07
N ARG A 146 -11.07 -2.24 -18.62
CA ARG A 146 -10.59 -2.51 -20.00
C ARG A 146 -11.31 -1.73 -21.10
N LYS A 147 -12.54 -1.27 -20.84
CA LYS A 147 -13.35 -0.47 -21.80
C LYS A 147 -13.29 1.05 -21.55
N GLN A 148 -12.70 1.52 -20.46
CA GLN A 148 -12.72 2.94 -20.05
C GLN A 148 -11.35 3.53 -19.70
N LEU A 149 -10.31 2.70 -19.57
CA LEU A 149 -8.96 3.14 -19.19
C LEU A 149 -8.07 3.29 -20.44
N PRO A 150 -7.29 4.38 -20.58
CA PRO A 150 -6.29 4.53 -21.64
C PRO A 150 -5.17 3.48 -21.51
N ASP A 151 -4.56 3.11 -22.63
CA ASP A 151 -3.61 1.98 -22.75
C ASP A 151 -2.44 2.03 -21.76
N TYR A 152 -1.97 3.23 -21.41
CA TYR A 152 -0.92 3.43 -20.40
C TYR A 152 -1.33 3.00 -18.99
N GLN A 153 -2.56 3.30 -18.57
CA GLN A 153 -3.07 2.91 -17.24
C GLN A 153 -3.31 1.39 -17.16
N LEU A 154 -3.73 0.77 -18.27
CA LEU A 154 -3.80 -0.68 -18.41
C LEU A 154 -2.42 -1.34 -18.32
N GLY A 155 -1.42 -0.78 -19.00
CA GLY A 155 -0.03 -1.23 -18.92
C GLY A 155 0.54 -1.14 -17.51
N MET A 156 0.30 -0.03 -16.81
CA MET A 156 0.75 0.18 -15.43
C MET A 156 0.09 -0.80 -14.45
N LEU A 157 -1.22 -1.04 -14.57
CA LEU A 157 -1.96 -2.01 -13.76
C LEU A 157 -1.44 -3.45 -13.96
N CYS A 158 -1.20 -3.84 -15.22
CA CYS A 158 -0.60 -5.14 -15.55
C CYS A 158 0.84 -5.28 -15.04
N GLY A 159 1.63 -4.20 -15.10
CA GLY A 159 2.98 -4.18 -14.55
C GLY A 159 2.98 -4.34 -13.02
N MET A 160 2.11 -3.61 -12.32
CA MET A 160 1.98 -3.72 -10.87
C MET A 160 1.51 -5.11 -10.45
N SER A 161 0.52 -5.70 -11.13
CA SER A 161 0.06 -7.06 -10.81
C SER A 161 1.14 -8.12 -11.05
N ALA A 162 1.96 -7.98 -12.10
CA ALA A 162 3.09 -8.86 -12.36
C ALA A 162 4.18 -8.77 -11.27
N VAL A 163 4.50 -7.56 -10.79
CA VAL A 163 5.48 -7.36 -9.70
C VAL A 163 4.97 -7.98 -8.40
N PHE A 164 3.69 -7.80 -8.06
CA PHE A 164 3.12 -8.43 -6.86
C PHE A 164 3.06 -9.96 -6.98
N ALA A 165 2.76 -10.50 -8.16
CA ALA A 165 2.77 -11.94 -8.41
C ALA A 165 4.19 -12.54 -8.35
N ALA A 166 5.20 -11.85 -8.90
CA ALA A 166 6.60 -12.27 -8.84
C ALA A 166 7.13 -12.23 -7.40
N TRP A 167 6.82 -11.18 -6.64
CA TRP A 167 7.16 -11.08 -5.23
C TRP A 167 6.51 -12.19 -4.40
N GLN A 168 5.26 -12.52 -4.71
CA GLN A 168 4.55 -13.64 -4.08
C GLN A 168 5.22 -14.99 -4.37
N LEU A 169 5.61 -15.25 -5.62
CA LEU A 169 6.34 -16.46 -5.99
C LEU A 169 7.69 -16.55 -5.27
N MET A 170 8.43 -15.44 -5.20
CA MET A 170 9.71 -15.38 -4.50
C MET A 170 9.56 -15.75 -3.01
N LEU A 171 8.55 -15.21 -2.32
CA LEU A 171 8.30 -15.51 -0.92
C LEU A 171 7.90 -16.98 -0.69
N LEU A 172 7.11 -17.57 -1.59
CA LEU A 172 6.76 -18.99 -1.55
C LEU A 172 8.01 -19.87 -1.73
N ILE A 173 8.89 -19.52 -2.68
CA ILE A 173 10.15 -20.24 -2.93
C ILE A 173 11.09 -20.15 -1.72
N VAL A 174 11.23 -18.96 -1.11
CA VAL A 174 12.07 -18.76 0.08
C VAL A 174 11.51 -19.52 1.27
N GLY A 175 10.19 -19.51 1.47
CA GLY A 175 9.53 -20.29 2.52
C GLY A 175 9.72 -21.80 2.34
N TRP A 176 9.64 -22.28 1.09
CA TRP A 176 9.84 -23.69 0.77
C TRP A 176 11.30 -24.13 0.96
N ARG A 177 12.27 -23.28 0.58
CA ARG A 177 13.70 -23.54 0.83
C ARG A 177 14.02 -23.61 2.32
N ARG A 178 13.45 -22.73 3.15
CA ARG A 178 13.66 -22.76 4.61
C ARG A 178 13.12 -24.03 5.25
N ARG A 179 11.96 -24.54 4.81
CA ARG A 179 11.42 -25.82 5.29
C ARG A 179 12.32 -27.00 4.92
N ARG A 180 12.79 -27.06 3.67
CA ARG A 180 13.72 -28.11 3.22
C ARG A 180 15.07 -28.11 3.94
N LEU A 181 15.58 -26.94 4.33
CA LEU A 181 16.83 -26.83 5.09
C LEU A 181 16.66 -27.29 6.55
N GLY A 182 15.50 -27.04 7.17
CA GLY A 182 15.20 -27.53 8.51
C GLY A 182 15.04 -29.05 8.60
N ASP A 183 14.56 -29.70 7.52
CA ASP A 183 14.42 -31.16 7.47
C ASP A 183 15.78 -31.90 7.36
N HIS A 184 16.85 -31.22 6.94
CA HIS A 184 18.20 -31.81 6.82
C HIS A 184 19.04 -31.72 8.11
N GLU A 185 18.70 -30.83 9.05
CA GLU A 185 19.38 -30.74 10.37
C GLU A 185 18.77 -31.69 11.41
N ALA A 186 17.62 -32.31 11.10
CA ALA A 186 16.88 -33.22 11.99
C ALA A 186 17.08 -34.73 11.65
N SER A 187 17.94 -35.05 10.68
CA SER A 187 18.30 -36.43 10.27
C SER A 187 19.76 -36.73 10.55
#